data_AF-A0A961KXP5-F1
#
_entry.id   AF-A0A961KXP5-F1
#
_cell.length_a   1.000
_cell.length_b   1.000
_cell.length_c   1.000
_cell.angle_alpha   90.00
_cell.angle_beta   90.00
_cell.angle_gamma   90.00
#
_symmetry.space_group_name_H-M   'P 1'
#
loop_
_entity.id
_entity.type
_entity.pdbx_description
1 polymer ?
#
loop_
_entity_poly.entity_id
_entity_poly.type
_entity_poly.pdbx_seq_one_letter_code
_entity_poly.pdbx_strand_id
1 'polypeptide(L)'
;LIKWKMDLAMHRHSHVDFTNPDFVAYAESFGARGYRITAADELLPVLREALEGDGVSVIACPVDYRENDALTDRLGQLTEPI
;
A
#
# COMPACT_ATOMS: atom_id res chain seq x y z
N LEU A 1 -8.75 2.73 2.94
CA LEU A 1 -9.26 3.33 4.21
C LEU A 1 -10.65 3.98 4.05
N ILE A 2 -10.86 4.89 3.09
CA ILE A 2 -12.16 5.57 2.89
C ILE A 2 -13.28 4.58 2.56
N LYS A 3 -13.05 3.70 1.57
CA LYS A 3 -13.97 2.62 1.18
C LYS A 3 -14.45 1.79 2.38
N TRP A 4 -13.50 1.24 3.14
CA TRP A 4 -13.76 0.47 4.36
C TRP A 4 -14.60 1.23 5.40
N LYS A 5 -14.31 2.52 5.65
CA LYS A 5 -15.11 3.35 6.58
C LYS A 5 -16.55 3.54 6.09
N MET A 6 -16.76 3.68 4.78
CA MET A 6 -18.10 3.80 4.19
C MET A 6 -18.86 2.48 4.28
N ASP A 7 -18.20 1.36 3.99
CA ASP A 7 -18.81 0.03 4.11
C ASP A 7 -19.24 -0.27 5.55
N LEU A 8 -18.43 0.13 6.55
CA LEU A 8 -18.77 -0.01 7.97
C LEU A 8 -19.96 0.86 8.41
N ALA A 9 -19.99 2.14 7.99
CA ALA A 9 -20.98 3.11 8.47
C ALA A 9 -22.29 3.12 7.66
N MET A 10 -22.24 2.74 6.39
CA MET A 10 -23.33 2.92 5.44
C MET A 10 -23.71 1.64 4.68
N HIS A 11 -22.99 0.52 4.90
CA HIS A 11 -23.16 -0.74 4.16
C HIS A 11 -23.03 -0.60 2.64
N ARG A 12 -22.38 0.47 2.18
CA ARG A 12 -22.07 0.75 0.78
C ARG A 12 -20.95 1.77 0.68
N HIS A 13 -20.16 1.69 -0.39
CA HIS A 13 -19.25 2.75 -0.80
C HIS A 13 -19.72 3.36 -2.14
N SER A 14 -19.17 4.51 -2.47
CA SER A 14 -19.52 5.23 -3.70
C SER A 14 -18.36 6.14 -4.12
N HIS A 15 -18.00 6.13 -5.41
CA HIS A 15 -16.98 7.02 -5.98
C HIS A 15 -15.58 6.94 -5.33
N VAL A 16 -15.18 5.74 -4.90
CA VAL A 16 -13.87 5.50 -4.24
C VAL A 16 -13.00 4.48 -4.98
N ASP A 17 -13.49 3.94 -6.09
CA ASP A 17 -12.76 2.99 -6.92
C ASP A 17 -12.02 3.73 -8.03
N PHE A 18 -10.71 3.54 -8.06
CA PHE A 18 -9.82 4.12 -9.06
C PHE A 18 -8.87 3.03 -9.54
N THR A 19 -8.43 3.12 -10.79
CA THR A 19 -7.31 2.33 -11.28
C THR A 19 -6.00 3.03 -10.91
N ASN A 20 -4.97 2.24 -10.62
CA ASN A 20 -3.64 2.80 -10.39
C ASN A 20 -2.93 3.13 -11.71
N PRO A 21 -2.25 4.27 -11.81
CA PRO A 21 -1.38 4.57 -12.94
C PRO A 21 -0.15 3.66 -12.93
N ASP A 22 0.65 3.72 -13.99
CA ASP A 22 1.97 3.12 -13.96
C ASP A 22 2.95 4.02 -13.18
N PHE A 23 3.12 3.70 -11.90
CA PHE A 23 4.02 4.43 -11.01
C PHE A 23 5.50 4.33 -11.40
N VAL A 24 5.91 3.28 -12.14
CA VAL A 24 7.29 3.15 -12.62
C VAL A 24 7.55 4.19 -13.70
N ALA A 25 6.73 4.19 -14.76
CA ALA A 25 6.82 5.18 -15.84
C ALA A 25 6.65 6.61 -15.31
N TYR A 26 5.78 6.81 -14.31
CA TYR A 26 5.64 8.10 -13.65
C TYR A 26 6.95 8.55 -13.01
N ALA A 27 7.61 7.71 -12.21
CA ALA A 27 8.88 8.05 -11.58
C ALA A 27 9.98 8.36 -12.61
N GLU A 28 10.10 7.52 -13.63
CA GLU A 28 11.09 7.67 -14.71
C GLU A 28 10.92 8.99 -15.47
N SER A 29 9.68 9.47 -15.64
CA SER A 29 9.40 10.75 -16.31
C SER A 29 9.99 11.98 -15.59
N PHE A 30 10.31 11.86 -14.30
CA PHE A 30 10.98 12.90 -13.50
C PHE A 30 12.48 12.64 -13.32
N GLY A 31 13.03 11.61 -13.99
CA GLY A 31 14.41 11.17 -13.81
C GLY A 31 14.65 10.41 -12.49
N ALA A 32 13.59 9.99 -11.80
CA ALA A 32 13.68 9.12 -10.63
C ALA A 32 13.75 7.64 -11.06
N ARG A 33 14.19 6.77 -10.14
CA ARG A 33 14.15 5.31 -10.34
C ARG A 33 12.78 4.77 -9.94
N GLY A 34 12.16 3.98 -10.82
CA GLY A 34 10.88 3.33 -10.55
C GLY A 34 11.05 1.83 -10.33
N TYR A 35 10.42 1.29 -9.30
CA TYR A 35 10.38 -0.14 -9.01
C TYR A 35 8.94 -0.60 -8.83
N ARG A 36 8.65 -1.85 -9.24
CA ARG A 36 7.37 -2.51 -8.96
C ARG A 36 7.64 -3.87 -8.34
N ILE A 37 7.07 -4.07 -7.14
CA ILE A 37 7.11 -5.35 -6.45
C ILE A 37 6.04 -6.27 -7.04
N THR A 38 6.43 -7.50 -7.35
CA THR A 38 5.54 -8.56 -7.85
C THR A 38 5.42 -9.74 -6.90
N ALA A 39 6.42 -9.94 -6.03
CA ALA A 39 6.42 -10.93 -4.96
C ALA A 39 6.94 -10.35 -3.63
N ALA A 40 6.48 -10.89 -2.50
CA ALA A 40 6.76 -10.33 -1.18
C ALA A 40 8.26 -10.36 -0.80
N ASP A 41 9.00 -11.34 -1.28
CA ASP A 41 10.44 -11.52 -1.04
C ASP A 41 11.31 -10.52 -1.83
N GLU A 42 10.76 -9.87 -2.86
CA GLU A 42 11.44 -8.82 -3.63
C GLU A 42 11.52 -7.49 -2.87
N LEU A 43 10.60 -7.24 -1.93
CA LEU A 43 10.51 -5.94 -1.27
C LEU A 43 11.78 -5.58 -0.51
N LEU A 44 12.34 -6.51 0.27
CA LEU A 44 13.53 -6.26 1.08
C LEU A 44 14.79 -5.94 0.24
N PRO A 45 15.16 -6.74 -0.78
CA PRO A 45 16.32 -6.42 -1.61
C PRO A 45 16.13 -5.11 -2.39
N VAL A 46 14.95 -4.85 -2.95
CA VAL A 46 14.67 -3.59 -3.68
C VAL A 46 14.75 -2.38 -2.75
N LEU A 47 14.26 -2.50 -1.51
CA LEU A 47 14.34 -1.43 -0.53
C LEU A 47 15.79 -1.11 -0.16
N ARG A 48 16.64 -2.12 -0.02
CA ARG A 48 18.08 -1.92 0.26
C ARG A 48 18.77 -1.20 -0.90
N GLU A 49 18.54 -1.67 -2.13
CA GLU A 49 19.08 -1.03 -3.34
C GLU A 49 18.65 0.44 -3.45
N ALA A 50 17.37 0.72 -3.22
CA ALA A 50 16.83 2.07 -3.30
C ALA A 50 17.38 3.01 -2.22
N LEU A 51 17.71 2.49 -1.03
CA LEU A 51 18.31 3.25 0.08
C LEU A 51 19.81 3.48 -0.10
N GLU A 52 20.53 2.53 -0.71
CA GLU A 52 21.95 2.64 -1.02
C GLU A 52 22.22 3.52 -2.26
N GLY A 53 21.25 3.59 -3.16
CA GLY A 53 21.36 4.36 -4.40
C GLY A 53 21.24 5.87 -4.20
N ASP A 54 22.10 6.62 -4.90
CA ASP A 54 21.93 8.06 -5.01
C ASP A 54 20.71 8.43 -5.86
N GLY A 55 19.95 9.44 -5.41
CA GLY A 55 18.81 10.01 -6.14
C GLY A 55 17.45 9.67 -5.51
N VAL A 56 16.38 9.89 -6.28
CA VAL A 56 15.01 9.62 -5.84
C VAL A 56 14.56 8.27 -6.40
N SER A 57 14.00 7.44 -5.53
CA SER A 57 13.44 6.13 -5.87
C SER A 57 11.95 6.08 -5.48
N VAL A 58 11.13 5.50 -6.35
CA VAL A 58 9.70 5.24 -6.12
C VAL A 58 9.49 3.73 -6.22
N ILE A 59 8.99 3.12 -5.13
CA ILE A 59 8.70 1.69 -5.09
C ILE A 59 7.18 1.49 -5.00
N ALA A 60 6.59 0.97 -6.06
CA ALA A 60 5.20 0.55 -6.08
C ALA A 60 5.07 -0.87 -5.47
N CYS A 61 4.57 -0.93 -4.24
CA CYS A 61 4.32 -2.18 -3.52
C CYS A 61 2.82 -2.44 -3.41
N PRO A 62 2.27 -3.43 -4.14
CA PRO A 62 0.89 -3.86 -3.94
C PRO A 62 0.67 -4.35 -2.50
N VAL A 63 -0.46 -3.99 -1.89
CA VAL A 63 -0.85 -4.40 -0.54
C VAL A 63 -2.22 -5.05 -0.59
N ASP A 64 -2.36 -6.20 0.07
CA ASP A 64 -3.64 -6.86 0.27
C ASP A 64 -4.35 -6.28 1.49
N TYR A 65 -5.43 -5.52 1.24
CA TYR A 65 -6.20 -4.88 2.31
C TYR A 65 -7.09 -5.84 3.11
N ARG A 66 -7.25 -7.11 2.71
CA ARG A 66 -8.00 -8.10 3.49
C ARG A 66 -7.37 -8.34 4.87
N GLU A 67 -6.06 -8.17 4.97
CA GLU A 67 -5.33 -8.28 6.23
C GLU A 67 -5.70 -7.18 7.23
N ASN A 68 -6.27 -6.05 6.79
CA ASN A 68 -6.71 -5.00 7.70
C ASN A 68 -7.90 -5.42 8.56
N ASP A 69 -8.81 -6.22 8.01
CA ASP A 69 -9.96 -6.73 8.77
C ASP A 69 -9.47 -7.72 9.83
N ALA A 70 -8.60 -8.66 9.44
CA ALA A 70 -7.96 -9.60 10.37
C ALA A 70 -7.15 -8.89 11.46
N LEU A 71 -6.45 -7.80 11.13
CA LEU A 71 -5.73 -6.98 12.09
C LEU A 71 -6.68 -6.25 13.04
N THR A 72 -7.79 -5.71 12.52
CA THR A 72 -8.80 -5.01 13.32
C THR A 72 -9.48 -5.94 14.31
N ASP A 73 -9.82 -7.16 13.88
CA ASP A 73 -10.39 -8.19 14.76
C ASP A 73 -9.41 -8.57 15.88
N ARG A 74 -8.13 -8.76 15.56
CA ARG A 74 -7.08 -9.05 16.55
C ARG A 74 -6.84 -7.90 17.52
N LEU A 75 -6.84 -6.66 17.05
CA LEU A 75 -6.64 -5.48 17.90
C LEU A 75 -7.85 -5.16 18.77
N GLY A 76 -9.08 -5.40 18.28
CA GLY A 76 -10.31 -5.25 19.07
C GLY A 76 -10.38 -6.21 20.27
N GLN A 77 -9.70 -7.36 20.19
CA GLN A 77 -9.52 -8.29 21.31
C GLN A 77 -8.45 -7.85 22.32
N LEU A 78 -7.52 -6.96 21.92
CA LEU A 78 -6.40 -6.49 22.75
C LEU A 78 -6.72 -5.24 23.56
N THR A 79 -7.82 -4.54 23.25
CA THR A 79 -8.37 -3.49 24.11
C THR A 79 -9.31 -4.11 25.15
N GLU A 80 -8.79 -4.46 26.32
CA GLU A 80 -9.64 -4.53 27.52
C GLU A 80 -10.16 -3.11 27.83
N PRO A 81 -11.43 -2.96 28.27
CA PRO A 81 -11.92 -1.67 28.71
C PRO A 81 -11.15 -1.26 29.97
N ILE A 82 -10.68 0.00 29.97
CA ILE A 82 -10.22 0.68 31.19
C ILE A 82 -11.43 0.90 32.10
#